data_AF-A0A7X6KUC8-F1
#
_entry.id   AF-A0A7X6KUC8-F1
#
_cell.length_a   1.000
_cell.length_b   1.000
_cell.length_c   1.000
_cell.angle_alpha   90.00
_cell.angle_beta   90.00
_cell.angle_gamma   90.00
#
_symmetry.space_group_name_H-M   'P 1'
#
loop_
_entity.id
_entity.type
_entity.pdbx_description
1 polymer ?
#
loop_
_entity_poly.entity_id
_entity_poly.type
_entity_poly.pdbx_seq_one_letter_code
_entity_poly.pdbx_strand_id
1 'polypeptide(L)'
;MYSDPRLAIPMLTESVAAPRHAYTLVAVDEKTQDTIGFAATRPYSLPGIDVTDAAHMNLQYLAVDPSHRRRGVASALVAEVERMALADRQNVVLAHAPDDAVAFYRKIGWEVVPEGFGYGWLPYASHLLADIADPDEGFPHMAAKVLRPRAVRHAFHFPIVQDRPMLDAGAELLRIIESGTIDIRDLDPVTRETLEIARRGPAPRQLLDFVDAVARRSGR
;
A
#
# COMPACT_ATOMS: atom_id res chain seq x y z
N MET A 1 -3.33 21.91 9.64
CA MET A 1 -4.04 20.84 10.40
C MET A 1 -3.49 20.53 11.80
N TYR A 2 -2.18 20.63 12.09
CA TYR A 2 -1.65 20.54 13.48
C TYR A 2 -2.11 21.64 14.44
N SER A 3 -2.77 22.68 13.92
CA SER A 3 -3.38 23.75 14.69
C SER A 3 -4.75 23.39 15.26
N ASP A 4 -5.37 22.28 14.82
CA ASP A 4 -6.59 21.75 15.45
C ASP A 4 -6.23 20.59 16.40
N PRO A 5 -6.09 20.86 17.72
CA PRO A 5 -5.77 19.84 18.70
C PRO A 5 -6.81 18.70 18.75
N ARG A 6 -8.02 18.90 18.22
CA ARG A 6 -9.06 17.86 18.19
C ARG A 6 -8.86 16.81 17.10
N LEU A 7 -8.09 17.11 16.05
CA LEU A 7 -7.76 16.15 14.98
C LEU A 7 -6.39 15.50 15.20
N ALA A 8 -5.46 16.22 15.84
CA ALA A 8 -4.13 15.68 16.18
C ALA A 8 -4.22 14.52 17.21
N ILE A 9 -5.14 14.62 18.17
CA ILE A 9 -5.34 13.56 19.19
C ILE A 9 -5.84 12.26 18.56
N PRO A 10 -6.92 12.22 17.75
CA PRO A 10 -7.35 11.01 17.05
C PRO A 10 -6.26 10.38 16.18
N MET A 11 -5.50 11.16 15.41
CA MET A 11 -4.47 10.62 14.52
C MET A 11 -3.34 9.90 15.26
N LEU A 12 -2.78 10.54 16.29
CA LEU A 12 -1.73 9.93 17.13
C LEU A 12 -2.28 8.75 17.92
N THR A 13 -3.50 8.83 18.43
CA THR A 13 -4.09 7.72 19.18
C THR A 13 -4.39 6.55 18.26
N GLU A 14 -4.86 6.78 17.04
CA GLU A 14 -5.25 5.70 16.12
C GLU A 14 -4.06 4.98 15.49
N SER A 15 -3.00 5.68 15.09
CA SER A 15 -1.79 5.01 14.58
C SER A 15 -1.04 4.23 15.67
N VAL A 16 -1.05 4.73 16.91
CA VAL A 16 -0.46 4.03 18.07
C VAL A 16 -1.38 2.93 18.60
N ALA A 17 -2.69 3.05 18.44
CA ALA A 17 -3.66 2.05 18.91
C ALA A 17 -3.91 0.91 17.92
N ALA A 18 -3.56 1.06 16.64
CA ALA A 18 -3.65 -0.04 15.69
C ALA A 18 -2.63 -1.13 16.08
N PRO A 19 -3.07 -2.34 16.45
CA PRO A 19 -2.13 -3.38 16.84
C PRO A 19 -1.34 -3.86 15.62
N ARG A 20 -0.07 -4.20 15.84
CA ARG A 20 0.77 -4.84 14.82
C ARG A 20 0.45 -6.32 14.76
N HIS A 21 -0.66 -6.66 14.11
CA HIS A 21 -1.05 -8.05 13.89
C HIS A 21 -0.77 -8.50 12.46
N ALA A 22 -0.15 -9.66 12.36
CA ALA A 22 -0.08 -10.46 11.15
C ALA A 22 -1.08 -11.60 11.28
N TYR A 23 -1.76 -11.96 10.19
CA TYR A 23 -2.73 -13.04 10.18
C TYR A 23 -2.30 -14.13 9.22
N THR A 24 -2.53 -15.37 9.61
CA THR A 24 -2.54 -16.51 8.68
C THR A 24 -3.88 -17.19 8.83
N LEU A 25 -4.70 -17.14 7.78
CA LEU A 25 -6.00 -17.78 7.71
C LEU A 25 -5.90 -19.00 6.83
N VAL A 26 -6.54 -20.08 7.25
CA VAL A 26 -6.65 -21.33 6.48
C VAL A 26 -8.10 -21.63 6.22
N ALA A 27 -8.42 -22.05 5.00
CA ALA A 27 -9.71 -22.61 4.64
C ALA A 27 -9.60 -24.13 4.71
N VAL A 28 -10.53 -24.77 5.41
CA VAL A 28 -10.57 -26.22 5.61
C VAL A 28 -11.85 -26.77 4.98
N ASP A 29 -11.75 -27.88 4.23
CA ASP A 29 -12.92 -28.63 3.78
C ASP A 29 -13.55 -29.36 4.96
N GLU A 30 -14.80 -29.05 5.31
CA GLU A 30 -15.45 -29.63 6.49
C GLU A 30 -15.57 -31.16 6.43
N LYS A 31 -15.67 -31.76 5.24
CA LYS A 31 -15.86 -33.20 5.08
C LYS A 31 -14.54 -33.95 5.18
N THR A 32 -13.50 -33.46 4.52
CA THR A 32 -12.21 -34.16 4.47
C THR A 32 -11.24 -33.70 5.57
N GLN A 33 -11.49 -32.53 6.16
CA GLN A 33 -10.58 -31.83 7.08
C GLN A 33 -9.26 -31.38 6.42
N ASP A 34 -9.19 -31.38 5.09
CA ASP A 34 -8.01 -30.93 4.36
C ASP A 34 -7.96 -29.39 4.28
N THR A 35 -6.76 -28.83 4.29
CA THR A 35 -6.55 -27.40 3.99
C THR A 35 -6.68 -27.18 2.49
N ILE A 36 -7.65 -26.36 2.07
CA ILE A 36 -7.99 -26.11 0.67
C ILE A 36 -7.63 -24.69 0.19
N GLY A 37 -7.09 -23.87 1.07
CA GLY A 37 -6.59 -22.54 0.75
C GLY A 37 -6.04 -21.83 1.98
N PHE A 38 -5.32 -20.75 1.76
CA PHE A 38 -4.84 -19.89 2.83
C PHE A 38 -4.69 -18.44 2.37
N ALA A 39 -4.68 -17.53 3.33
CA ALA A 39 -4.30 -16.14 3.16
C ALA A 39 -3.33 -15.75 4.28
N ALA A 40 -2.30 -14.98 3.95
CA ALA A 40 -1.36 -14.45 4.94
C ALA A 40 -1.21 -12.94 4.77
N THR A 41 -1.29 -12.21 5.87
CA THR A 41 -1.15 -10.76 5.92
C THR A 41 -0.07 -10.34 6.90
N ARG A 42 0.47 -9.14 6.66
CA ARG A 42 1.36 -8.46 7.60
C ARG A 42 1.03 -6.97 7.66
N PRO A 43 1.39 -6.28 8.75
CA PRO A 43 1.46 -4.82 8.73
C PRO A 43 2.33 -4.32 7.58
N TYR A 44 1.92 -3.22 6.97
CA TYR A 44 2.65 -2.59 5.89
C TYR A 44 3.96 -2.00 6.42
N SER A 45 5.05 -2.25 5.69
CA SER A 45 6.36 -1.66 5.98
C SER A 45 6.70 -0.68 4.89
N LEU A 46 7.12 0.53 5.28
CA LEU A 46 7.55 1.56 4.36
C LEU A 46 8.87 1.14 3.70
N PRO A 47 8.90 0.97 2.37
CA PRO A 47 10.11 0.58 1.67
C PRO A 47 11.27 1.56 1.96
N GLY A 48 12.44 1.03 2.29
CA GLY A 48 13.68 1.79 2.42
C GLY A 48 13.92 2.49 3.76
N ILE A 49 12.96 2.51 4.69
CA ILE A 49 13.15 3.17 6.01
C ILE A 49 12.88 2.27 7.23
N ASP A 50 12.55 0.99 7.02
CA ASP A 50 12.32 -0.02 8.08
C ASP A 50 11.30 0.40 9.15
N VAL A 51 10.34 1.26 8.76
CA VAL A 51 9.24 1.68 9.61
C VAL A 51 7.99 0.90 9.22
N THR A 52 7.46 0.14 10.18
CA THR A 52 6.18 -0.53 10.04
C THR A 52 5.04 0.40 10.46
N ASP A 53 4.13 0.67 9.52
CA ASP A 53 2.88 1.38 9.76
C ASP A 53 1.80 0.36 10.14
N ALA A 54 1.41 0.37 11.40
CA ALA A 54 0.43 -0.57 11.94
C ALA A 54 -1.01 -0.28 11.49
N ALA A 55 -1.27 0.84 10.80
CA ALA A 55 -2.60 1.20 10.31
C ALA A 55 -2.84 0.79 8.85
N HIS A 56 -1.89 0.08 8.23
CA HIS A 56 -2.02 -0.40 6.86
C HIS A 56 -1.54 -1.85 6.78
N MET A 57 -2.13 -2.63 5.89
CA MET A 57 -1.91 -4.06 5.81
C MET A 57 -1.54 -4.50 4.40
N ASN A 58 -0.62 -5.45 4.28
CA ASN A 58 -0.32 -6.13 3.03
C ASN A 58 -0.83 -7.57 3.11
N LEU A 59 -1.67 -7.97 2.16
CA LEU A 59 -2.03 -9.36 1.86
C LEU A 59 -0.92 -9.97 1.01
N GLN A 60 0.05 -10.61 1.68
CA GLN A 60 1.25 -11.14 1.03
C GLN A 60 0.98 -12.40 0.22
N TYR A 61 0.12 -13.28 0.74
CA TYR A 61 -0.16 -14.56 0.10
C TYR A 61 -1.66 -14.82 0.09
N LEU A 62 -2.14 -15.30 -1.04
CA LEU A 62 -3.48 -15.83 -1.22
C LEU A 62 -3.40 -17.01 -2.18
N ALA A 63 -3.72 -18.20 -1.70
CA ALA A 63 -3.73 -19.38 -2.53
C ALA A 63 -4.96 -20.25 -2.24
N VAL A 64 -5.46 -20.88 -3.29
CA VAL A 64 -6.53 -21.89 -3.21
C VAL A 64 -6.09 -23.10 -4.00
N ASP A 65 -6.25 -24.27 -3.39
CA ASP A 65 -6.00 -25.55 -4.03
C ASP A 65 -6.71 -25.60 -5.40
N PRO A 66 -6.02 -25.95 -6.50
CA PRO A 66 -6.60 -25.95 -7.83
C PRO A 66 -7.92 -26.70 -7.97
N SER A 67 -8.09 -27.83 -7.27
CA SER A 67 -9.31 -28.64 -7.30
C SER A 67 -10.49 -28.02 -6.52
N HIS A 68 -10.21 -27.00 -5.70
CA HIS A 68 -11.18 -26.25 -4.89
C HIS A 68 -11.42 -24.82 -5.39
N ARG A 69 -10.79 -24.43 -6.52
CA ARG A 69 -11.02 -23.12 -7.15
C ARG A 69 -12.47 -22.96 -7.61
N ARG A 70 -12.88 -21.70 -7.80
CA ARG A 70 -14.24 -21.30 -8.23
C ARG A 70 -15.38 -21.69 -7.27
N ARG A 71 -15.06 -22.14 -6.05
CA ARG A 71 -16.03 -22.42 -4.98
C ARG A 71 -16.22 -21.27 -3.98
N GLY A 72 -15.61 -20.11 -4.23
CA GLY A 72 -15.68 -18.94 -3.34
C GLY A 72 -14.65 -18.91 -2.22
N VAL A 73 -13.76 -19.90 -2.11
CA VAL A 73 -12.73 -20.01 -1.04
C VAL A 73 -11.88 -18.74 -0.93
N ALA A 74 -11.31 -18.25 -2.05
CA ALA A 74 -10.50 -17.04 -2.05
C ALA A 74 -11.29 -15.80 -1.59
N SER A 75 -12.55 -15.66 -2.04
CA SER A 75 -13.42 -14.56 -1.62
C SER A 75 -13.73 -14.62 -0.13
N ALA A 76 -13.96 -15.81 0.43
CA ALA A 76 -14.20 -15.98 1.86
C ALA A 76 -12.95 -15.64 2.70
N LEU A 77 -11.76 -16.07 2.25
CA LEU A 77 -10.50 -15.74 2.91
C LEU A 77 -10.25 -14.22 2.91
N VAL A 78 -10.42 -13.54 1.76
CA VAL A 78 -10.22 -12.09 1.67
C VAL A 78 -11.27 -11.33 2.49
N ALA A 79 -12.53 -11.77 2.47
CA ALA A 79 -13.57 -11.16 3.31
C ALA A 79 -13.25 -11.24 4.81
N GLU A 80 -12.68 -12.37 5.26
CA GLU A 80 -12.25 -12.53 6.65
C GLU A 80 -11.02 -11.66 6.98
N VAL A 81 -10.06 -11.55 6.05
CA VAL A 81 -8.95 -10.57 6.17
C VAL A 81 -9.50 -9.15 6.32
N GLU A 82 -10.42 -8.72 5.47
CA GLU A 82 -11.03 -7.39 5.54
C GLU A 82 -11.74 -7.16 6.89
N ARG A 83 -12.49 -8.16 7.37
CA ARG A 83 -13.19 -8.10 8.66
C ARG A 83 -12.21 -7.93 9.83
N MET A 84 -11.13 -8.71 9.84
CA MET A 84 -10.10 -8.63 10.89
C MET A 84 -9.31 -7.31 10.81
N ALA A 85 -8.95 -6.88 9.60
CA ALA A 85 -8.28 -5.61 9.37
C ALA A 85 -9.16 -4.41 9.82
N LEU A 86 -10.46 -4.45 9.55
CA LEU A 86 -11.40 -3.43 10.06
C LEU A 86 -11.48 -3.43 11.59
N ALA A 87 -11.54 -4.60 12.23
CA ALA A 87 -11.55 -4.72 13.69
C ALA A 87 -10.29 -4.12 14.32
N ASP A 88 -9.15 -4.29 13.65
CA ASP A 88 -7.84 -3.75 14.04
C ASP A 88 -7.58 -2.33 13.54
N ARG A 89 -8.62 -1.64 13.06
CA ARG A 89 -8.59 -0.23 12.63
C ARG A 89 -7.61 0.06 11.48
N GLN A 90 -7.30 -0.96 10.67
CA GLN A 90 -6.54 -0.79 9.43
C GLN A 90 -7.29 0.13 8.46
N ASN A 91 -6.55 1.00 7.77
CA ASN A 91 -7.07 1.98 6.83
C ASN A 91 -7.16 1.41 5.41
N VAL A 92 -6.14 0.65 5.00
CA VAL A 92 -5.98 0.08 3.65
C VAL A 92 -5.44 -1.33 3.75
N VAL A 93 -5.93 -2.23 2.90
CA VAL A 93 -5.27 -3.50 2.57
C VAL A 93 -4.73 -3.42 1.15
N LEU A 94 -3.47 -3.78 0.96
CA LEU A 94 -2.78 -3.84 -0.33
C LEU A 94 -2.49 -5.29 -0.69
N ALA A 95 -2.44 -5.59 -1.97
CA ALA A 95 -1.95 -6.87 -2.48
C ALA A 95 -1.20 -6.63 -3.79
N HIS A 96 -0.07 -7.29 -3.93
CA HIS A 96 0.65 -7.39 -5.20
C HIS A 96 0.00 -8.54 -5.97
N ALA A 97 -0.46 -8.27 -7.20
CA ALA A 97 -1.36 -9.16 -7.91
C ALA A 97 -0.76 -9.62 -9.25
N PRO A 98 -0.74 -10.94 -9.53
CA PRO A 98 -0.45 -11.45 -10.86
C PRO A 98 -1.60 -11.14 -11.84
N ASP A 99 -1.32 -11.22 -13.15
CA ASP A 99 -2.30 -10.95 -14.21
C ASP A 99 -3.61 -11.73 -14.06
N ASP A 100 -3.49 -13.02 -13.73
CA ASP A 100 -4.64 -13.94 -13.64
C ASP A 100 -5.52 -13.69 -12.40
N ALA A 101 -5.04 -12.91 -11.42
CA ALA A 101 -5.78 -12.53 -10.22
C ALA A 101 -6.52 -11.18 -10.34
N VAL A 102 -6.23 -10.36 -11.36
CA VAL A 102 -6.83 -9.03 -11.54
C VAL A 102 -8.37 -9.09 -11.58
N ALA A 103 -8.91 -10.04 -12.36
CA ALA A 103 -10.37 -10.20 -12.48
C ALA A 103 -11.01 -10.62 -11.14
N PHE A 104 -10.29 -11.37 -10.30
CA PHE A 104 -10.75 -11.74 -8.97
C PHE A 104 -10.85 -10.52 -8.05
N TYR A 105 -9.77 -9.73 -7.92
CA TYR A 105 -9.76 -8.54 -7.05
C TYR A 105 -10.83 -7.52 -7.45
N ARG A 106 -10.97 -7.22 -8.75
CA ARG A 106 -12.04 -6.35 -9.24
C ARG A 106 -13.43 -6.87 -8.88
N LYS A 107 -13.66 -8.19 -9.00
CA LYS A 107 -14.96 -8.81 -8.69
C LYS A 107 -15.34 -8.66 -7.21
N ILE A 108 -14.38 -8.67 -6.29
CA ILE A 108 -14.62 -8.47 -4.85
C ILE A 108 -14.59 -6.98 -4.45
N GLY A 109 -14.61 -6.07 -5.43
CA GLY A 109 -14.67 -4.64 -5.18
C GLY A 109 -13.38 -4.05 -4.63
N TRP A 110 -12.24 -4.68 -4.91
CA TRP A 110 -10.93 -4.04 -4.76
C TRP A 110 -10.65 -3.19 -5.99
N GLU A 111 -9.96 -2.10 -5.76
CA GLU A 111 -9.38 -1.30 -6.83
C GLU A 111 -8.12 -2.00 -7.33
N VAL A 112 -7.94 -2.10 -8.65
CA VAL A 112 -6.73 -2.67 -9.25
C VAL A 112 -6.12 -1.64 -10.17
N VAL A 113 -4.92 -1.21 -9.81
CA VAL A 113 -4.10 -0.26 -10.53
C VAL A 113 -3.58 -0.92 -11.82
N PRO A 114 -3.57 -0.21 -12.96
CA PRO A 114 -3.00 -0.74 -14.21
C PRO A 114 -1.51 -1.09 -14.07
N GLU A 115 -1.02 -1.97 -14.95
CA GLU A 115 0.42 -2.24 -15.08
C GLU A 115 1.19 -0.94 -15.38
N GLY A 116 2.37 -0.80 -14.75
CA GLY A 116 3.20 0.41 -14.86
C GLY A 116 2.75 1.57 -13.98
N PHE A 117 1.78 1.34 -13.09
CA PHE A 117 1.31 2.32 -12.12
C PHE A 117 1.42 1.79 -10.68
N GLY A 118 1.66 2.71 -9.74
CA GLY A 118 1.59 2.47 -8.31
C GLY A 118 0.33 3.02 -7.67
N TYR A 119 0.14 2.71 -6.38
CA TYR A 119 -0.98 3.16 -5.56
C TYR A 119 -0.49 4.10 -4.47
N GLY A 120 -1.00 5.35 -4.47
CA GLY A 120 -0.69 6.38 -3.49
C GLY A 120 -1.90 6.74 -2.66
N TRP A 121 -1.72 7.05 -1.38
CA TRP A 121 -2.80 7.46 -0.50
C TRP A 121 -2.34 8.38 0.64
N LEU A 122 -3.29 9.14 1.18
CA LEU A 122 -3.07 10.13 2.23
C LEU A 122 -3.98 9.82 3.44
N PRO A 123 -3.53 9.00 4.42
CA PRO A 123 -4.18 8.92 5.72
C PRO A 123 -4.28 10.30 6.36
N TYR A 124 -5.49 10.61 6.81
CA TYR A 124 -5.93 11.87 7.40
C TYR A 124 -5.50 13.11 6.61
N ALA A 125 -5.29 12.97 5.30
CA ALA A 125 -4.77 13.99 4.39
C ALA A 125 -3.42 14.62 4.80
N SER A 126 -2.58 13.91 5.56
CA SER A 126 -1.32 14.50 6.05
C SER A 126 -0.07 13.83 5.53
N HIS A 127 -0.05 12.49 5.51
CA HIS A 127 1.15 11.70 5.27
C HIS A 127 1.04 10.97 3.94
N LEU A 128 1.92 11.25 2.98
CA LEU A 128 1.96 10.49 1.74
C LEU A 128 2.46 9.09 2.04
N LEU A 129 1.70 8.11 1.58
CA LEU A 129 2.08 6.71 1.51
C LEU A 129 1.92 6.23 0.07
N ALA A 130 2.82 5.36 -0.37
CA ALA A 130 2.80 4.86 -1.72
C ALA A 130 3.48 3.51 -1.81
N ASP A 131 2.95 2.66 -2.69
CA ASP A 131 3.56 1.39 -3.05
C ASP A 131 3.44 1.16 -4.56
N ILE A 132 4.32 0.34 -5.11
CA ILE A 132 4.33 -0.03 -6.53
C ILE A 132 4.18 -1.53 -6.69
N ALA A 133 3.80 -1.95 -7.89
CA ALA A 133 3.78 -3.36 -8.27
C ALA A 133 5.21 -3.89 -8.42
N ASP A 134 5.39 -5.21 -8.30
CA ASP A 134 6.67 -5.91 -8.46
C ASP A 134 6.64 -6.81 -9.72
N PRO A 135 6.71 -6.23 -10.94
CA PRO A 135 6.58 -6.98 -12.18
C PRO A 135 7.68 -8.02 -12.36
N ASP A 136 8.91 -7.73 -11.89
CA ASP A 136 10.04 -8.65 -11.93
C ASP A 136 9.83 -9.90 -11.06
N GLU A 137 8.94 -9.83 -10.07
CA GLU A 137 8.54 -10.96 -9.21
C GLU A 137 7.26 -11.65 -9.70
N GLY A 138 6.71 -11.24 -10.85
CA GLY A 138 5.48 -11.79 -11.42
C GLY A 138 4.20 -11.15 -10.87
N PHE A 139 4.30 -9.98 -10.24
CA PHE A 139 3.17 -9.23 -9.70
C PHE A 139 3.06 -7.85 -10.36
N PRO A 140 2.70 -7.76 -11.66
CA PRO A 140 2.70 -6.51 -12.41
C PRO A 140 1.58 -5.53 -12.02
N HIS A 141 0.65 -5.92 -11.13
CA HIS A 141 -0.45 -5.06 -10.68
C HIS A 141 -0.44 -4.85 -9.17
N MET A 142 -0.93 -3.69 -8.76
CA MET A 142 -1.31 -3.41 -7.37
C MET A 142 -2.82 -3.50 -7.22
N ALA A 143 -3.29 -4.24 -6.22
CA ALA A 143 -4.67 -4.22 -5.78
C ALA A 143 -4.77 -3.56 -4.39
N ALA A 144 -5.80 -2.74 -4.19
CA ALA A 144 -6.00 -2.02 -2.94
C ALA A 144 -7.47 -2.00 -2.52
N LYS A 145 -7.69 -2.04 -1.20
CA LYS A 145 -8.99 -1.85 -0.56
C LYS A 145 -8.88 -0.81 0.53
N VAL A 146 -9.49 0.34 0.32
CA VAL A 146 -9.71 1.34 1.38
C VAL A 146 -10.81 0.82 2.31
N LEU A 147 -10.45 0.47 3.53
CA LEU A 147 -11.36 -0.02 4.57
C LEU A 147 -12.01 1.14 5.33
N ARG A 148 -11.27 2.23 5.53
CA ARG A 148 -11.72 3.40 6.30
C ARG A 148 -11.66 4.67 5.45
N PRO A 149 -12.66 4.95 4.60
CA PRO A 149 -12.66 6.12 3.72
C PRO A 149 -12.59 7.47 4.43
N ARG A 150 -13.02 7.55 5.70
CA ARG A 150 -12.86 8.77 6.52
C ARG A 150 -11.42 9.00 6.95
N ALA A 151 -10.65 7.92 7.12
CA ALA A 151 -9.23 7.98 7.43
C ALA A 151 -8.43 8.23 6.15
N VAL A 152 -8.71 7.55 5.05
CA VAL A 152 -8.02 7.78 3.77
C VAL A 152 -8.80 8.78 2.93
N ARG A 153 -8.51 10.07 3.11
CA ARG A 153 -9.24 11.15 2.42
C ARG A 153 -8.97 11.21 0.93
N HIS A 154 -7.76 10.82 0.53
CA HIS A 154 -7.35 10.78 -0.87
C HIS A 154 -6.57 9.50 -1.13
N ALA A 155 -6.93 8.83 -2.21
CA ALA A 155 -6.16 7.76 -2.83
C ALA A 155 -6.11 8.03 -4.34
N PHE A 156 -5.00 7.66 -4.97
CA PHE A 156 -4.74 7.97 -6.37
C PHE A 156 -3.75 6.97 -6.95
N HIS A 157 -3.71 6.87 -8.29
CA HIS A 157 -2.70 6.09 -9.01
C HIS A 157 -1.61 7.04 -9.49
N PHE A 158 -0.39 6.55 -9.63
CA PHE A 158 0.72 7.32 -10.18
C PHE A 158 1.54 6.45 -11.14
N PRO A 159 2.09 7.02 -12.23
CA PRO A 159 2.96 6.26 -13.13
C PRO A 159 4.28 5.90 -12.42
N ILE A 160 4.76 4.68 -12.65
CA ILE A 160 6.08 4.25 -12.16
C ILE A 160 7.12 4.76 -13.15
N VAL A 161 8.04 5.61 -12.68
CA VAL A 161 9.06 6.27 -13.53
C VAL A 161 10.46 6.00 -13.01
N GLN A 162 10.65 6.02 -11.69
CA GLN A 162 11.97 5.90 -11.06
C GLN A 162 12.11 4.64 -10.20
N ASP A 163 11.06 3.80 -10.13
CA ASP A 163 10.93 2.70 -9.18
C ASP A 163 11.12 3.18 -7.73
N ARG A 164 10.69 4.41 -7.47
CA ARG A 164 10.75 5.07 -6.16
C ARG A 164 9.35 5.49 -5.77
N PRO A 165 8.53 4.59 -5.17
CA PRO A 165 7.09 4.80 -4.95
C PRO A 165 6.79 6.17 -4.36
N MET A 166 7.53 6.59 -3.33
CA MET A 166 7.32 7.87 -2.66
C MET A 166 7.61 9.09 -3.54
N LEU A 167 8.62 9.04 -4.42
CA LEU A 167 8.95 10.15 -5.31
C LEU A 167 8.00 10.23 -6.50
N ASP A 168 7.68 9.08 -7.10
CA ASP A 168 6.75 8.99 -8.22
C ASP A 168 5.33 9.40 -7.79
N ALA A 169 4.87 8.94 -6.61
CA ALA A 169 3.64 9.41 -6.01
C ALA A 169 3.68 10.89 -5.64
N GLY A 170 4.84 11.40 -5.20
CA GLY A 170 5.04 12.82 -4.90
C GLY A 170 4.87 13.71 -6.12
N ALA A 171 5.38 13.28 -7.29
CA ALA A 171 5.19 14.00 -8.55
C ALA A 171 3.71 14.08 -8.94
N GLU A 172 2.97 12.98 -8.79
CA GLU A 172 1.53 12.98 -9.05
C GLU A 172 0.75 13.81 -8.01
N LEU A 173 1.14 13.75 -6.73
CA LEU A 173 0.54 14.57 -5.68
C LEU A 173 0.74 16.07 -5.93
N LEU A 174 1.89 16.50 -6.45
CA LEU A 174 2.10 17.88 -6.89
C LEU A 174 1.07 18.30 -7.94
N ARG A 175 0.80 17.45 -8.94
CA ARG A 175 -0.21 17.70 -9.98
C ARG A 175 -1.61 17.86 -9.39
N ILE A 176 -1.96 17.05 -8.38
CA ILE A 176 -3.24 17.12 -7.66
C ILE A 176 -3.34 18.40 -6.82
N ILE A 177 -2.23 18.86 -6.22
CA ILE A 177 -2.16 20.12 -5.48
C ILE A 177 -2.32 21.31 -6.45
N GLU A 178 -1.65 21.29 -7.59
CA GLU A 178 -1.74 22.34 -8.62
C GLU A 178 -3.14 22.48 -9.19
N SER A 179 -3.92 21.40 -9.22
CA SER A 179 -5.33 21.44 -9.62
C SER A 179 -6.25 22.03 -8.54
N GLY A 180 -5.74 22.34 -7.34
CA GLY A 180 -6.50 22.85 -6.20
C GLY A 180 -7.32 21.80 -5.45
N THR A 181 -7.11 20.51 -5.72
CA THR A 181 -7.84 19.42 -5.03
C THR A 181 -7.37 19.26 -3.58
N ILE A 182 -6.07 19.49 -3.35
CA ILE A 182 -5.42 19.35 -2.04
C ILE A 182 -4.63 20.63 -1.75
N ASP A 183 -4.77 21.16 -0.54
CA ASP A 183 -3.93 22.27 -0.07
C ASP A 183 -2.63 21.73 0.51
N ILE A 184 -1.49 22.17 -0.03
CA ILE A 184 -0.15 21.77 0.45
C ILE A 184 0.08 22.09 1.95
N ARG A 185 -0.68 23.04 2.51
CA ARG A 185 -0.63 23.40 3.94
C ARG A 185 -1.26 22.35 4.85
N ASP A 186 -2.07 21.45 4.31
CA ASP A 186 -2.67 20.34 5.05
C ASP A 186 -1.73 19.14 5.21
N LEU A 187 -0.69 19.08 4.38
CA LEU A 187 0.31 18.01 4.42
C LEU A 187 1.28 18.16 5.59
N ASP A 188 1.83 17.04 6.05
CA ASP A 188 2.86 17.02 7.08
C ASP A 188 4.24 17.48 6.54
N PRO A 189 5.20 17.82 7.43
CA PRO A 189 6.52 18.27 7.00
C PRO A 189 7.30 17.25 6.13
N VAL A 190 7.19 15.96 6.43
CA VAL A 190 7.92 14.89 5.72
C VAL A 190 7.41 14.76 4.28
N THR A 191 6.10 14.81 4.12
CA THR A 191 5.43 14.81 2.82
C THR A 191 5.84 16.04 2.03
N ARG A 192 5.81 17.23 2.63
CA ARG A 192 6.25 18.45 1.95
C ARG A 192 7.72 18.38 1.50
N GLU A 193 8.61 17.82 2.32
CA GLU A 193 10.00 17.60 1.93
C GLU A 193 10.12 16.66 0.73
N THR A 194 9.35 15.58 0.73
CA THR A 194 9.28 14.64 -0.40
C THR A 194 8.80 15.34 -1.68
N LEU A 195 7.81 16.23 -1.57
CA LEU A 195 7.33 17.03 -2.71
C LEU A 195 8.38 18.02 -3.23
N GLU A 196 9.19 18.63 -2.35
CA GLU A 196 10.30 19.48 -2.79
C GLU A 196 11.39 18.67 -3.52
N ILE A 197 11.65 17.43 -3.10
CA ILE A 197 12.55 16.52 -3.82
C ILE A 197 11.93 16.15 -5.17
N ALA A 198 10.67 15.73 -5.21
CA ALA A 198 9.97 15.36 -6.44
C ALA A 198 9.93 16.51 -7.45
N ARG A 199 9.70 17.76 -6.99
CA ARG A 199 9.68 18.96 -7.84
C ARG A 199 11.02 19.23 -8.51
N ARG A 200 12.14 18.92 -7.85
CA ARG A 200 13.48 19.04 -8.44
C ARG A 200 13.73 18.02 -9.56
N GLY A 201 12.87 17.01 -9.66
CA GLY A 201 13.01 15.90 -10.58
C GLY A 201 14.02 14.86 -10.10
N PRO A 202 14.21 13.77 -10.87
CA PRO A 202 15.27 12.82 -10.57
C PRO A 202 16.61 13.54 -10.52
N ALA A 203 17.45 13.18 -9.54
CA ALA A 203 18.86 13.51 -9.65
C ALA A 203 19.37 13.04 -11.03
N PRO A 204 20.20 13.84 -11.73
CA PRO A 204 20.75 13.43 -13.01
C PRO A 204 21.31 12.01 -12.89
N ARG A 205 20.98 11.12 -13.84
CA ARG A 205 21.33 9.68 -13.80
C ARG A 205 22.79 9.44 -13.41
N GLN A 206 23.67 10.32 -13.89
CA GLN A 206 25.10 10.38 -13.60
C GLN A 206 25.45 10.46 -12.10
N LEU A 207 24.66 11.17 -11.29
CA LEU A 207 24.86 11.29 -9.85
C LEU A 207 24.45 10.00 -9.12
N LEU A 208 23.37 9.35 -9.57
CA LEU A 208 22.92 8.07 -9.01
C LEU A 208 23.93 6.95 -9.33
N ASP A 209 24.38 6.87 -10.58
CA ASP A 209 25.41 5.92 -11.01
C ASP A 209 26.71 6.09 -10.20
N PHE A 210 27.07 7.34 -9.87
CA PHE A 210 28.22 7.65 -9.04
C PHE A 210 28.08 7.13 -7.60
N VAL A 211 26.92 7.35 -6.95
CA VAL A 211 26.66 6.88 -5.58
C VAL A 211 26.70 5.34 -5.52
N ASP A 212 26.09 4.66 -6.48
CA ASP A 212 26.09 3.20 -6.56
C ASP A 212 27.49 2.62 -6.81
N ALA A 213 28.31 3.33 -7.60
CA ALA A 213 29.70 2.95 -7.83
C ALA A 213 30.56 3.12 -6.57
N VAL A 214 30.29 4.14 -5.76
CA VAL A 214 30.97 4.36 -4.46
C VAL A 214 30.54 3.30 -3.45
N ALA A 215 29.25 3.03 -3.29
CA ALA A 215 28.73 2.02 -2.35
C ALA A 215 29.30 0.62 -2.63
N ARG A 216 29.42 0.23 -3.90
CA ARG A 216 30.04 -1.05 -4.31
C ARG A 216 31.54 -1.15 -4.01
N ARG A 217 32.24 -0.03 -3.89
CA ARG A 217 33.67 0.01 -3.54
C ARG A 217 33.92 -0.04 -2.03
N SER A 218 32.97 0.44 -1.23
CA SER A 218 33.07 0.47 0.24
C SER A 218 32.74 -0.87 0.91
N GLY A 219 32.11 -1.80 0.19
CA GLY A 219 31.78 -3.15 0.67
C GLY A 219 32.83 -4.22 0.36
N ARG A 220 34.06 -3.85 0.02
CA ARG A 220 35.22 -4.75 -0.17
C ARG A 220 36.31 -4.39 0.82
#